data_AF-A0A3D0TQJ8-F1
#
_entry.id   AF-A0A3D0TQJ8-F1
#
_cell.length_a   1.000
_cell.length_b   1.000
_cell.length_c   1.000
_cell.angle_alpha   90.00
_cell.angle_beta   90.00
_cell.angle_gamma   90.00
#
_symmetry.space_group_name_H-M   'P 1'
#
loop_
_entity.id
_entity.type
_entity.pdbx_description
1 polymer ?
#
loop_
_entity_poly.entity_id
_entity_poly.type
_entity_poly.pdbx_seq_one_letter_code
_entity_poly.pdbx_strand_id
1 'polypeptide(L)'
;MICASITEPSLPSKSNSSTTWGGKSLDFEAITCYSRLMNMKNVKSKASKLAKLCDLDMIILFGSHADNTATKRSDVDIAYAKDEALSFEEQLSLGSEISPLFGTEAVDVVHLNRTSPAFMYQIMKNSKLLFSKNQTLFPTYFSYAIKRLHENMFLYDMKLDRLRKAYKI
;
A
#
# COMPACT_ATOMS: atom_id res chain seq x y z
N MET A 1 -39.50 30.15 -27.57
CA MET A 1 -39.92 28.76 -27.75
C MET A 1 -38.89 27.89 -27.04
N ILE A 2 -39.12 27.62 -25.76
CA ILE A 2 -38.25 26.81 -24.89
C ILE A 2 -39.03 25.53 -24.62
N CYS A 3 -38.50 24.36 -24.99
CA CYS A 3 -38.81 23.10 -24.33
C CYS A 3 -37.94 21.94 -24.83
N ALA A 4 -37.47 21.13 -23.86
CA ALA A 4 -37.17 19.70 -23.85
C ALA A 4 -35.77 19.41 -23.25
N SER A 5 -35.56 19.26 -21.94
CA SER A 5 -35.99 18.23 -20.97
C SER A 5 -35.51 16.80 -21.29
N ILE A 6 -34.59 16.27 -20.46
CA ILE A 6 -34.37 14.87 -20.00
C ILE A 6 -33.26 14.99 -18.91
N THR A 7 -33.62 15.28 -17.66
CA THR A 7 -33.74 14.39 -16.48
C THR A 7 -32.42 13.77 -15.97
N GLU A 8 -31.94 14.31 -14.85
CA GLU A 8 -30.91 13.76 -13.98
C GLU A 8 -31.43 12.52 -13.21
N PRO A 9 -30.61 11.46 -13.00
CA PRO A 9 -30.96 10.40 -12.07
C PRO A 9 -30.75 10.87 -10.61
N SER A 10 -31.83 10.72 -9.84
CA SER A 10 -32.01 11.12 -8.44
C SER A 10 -30.96 10.59 -7.47
N LEU A 11 -30.42 11.49 -6.64
CA LEU A 11 -29.69 11.21 -5.40
C LEU A 11 -30.62 10.58 -4.34
N PRO A 12 -30.16 9.59 -3.56
CA PRO A 12 -30.95 9.02 -2.47
C PRO A 12 -31.20 10.03 -1.34
N SER A 13 -32.41 9.95 -0.80
CA SER A 13 -33.03 10.82 0.20
C SER A 13 -32.23 10.94 1.51
N LYS A 14 -32.05 12.18 1.97
CA LYS A 14 -31.56 12.56 3.29
C LYS A 14 -32.42 11.93 4.40
N SER A 15 -31.79 11.25 5.36
CA SER A 15 -32.26 11.24 6.75
C SER A 15 -31.29 12.06 7.59
N ASN A 16 -31.75 13.25 7.98
CA ASN A 16 -31.02 14.19 8.81
C ASN A 16 -31.10 13.77 10.28
N SER A 17 -29.96 13.63 10.95
CA SER A 17 -29.86 13.96 12.37
C SER A 17 -28.70 14.93 12.55
N SER A 18 -29.04 16.22 12.50
CA SER A 18 -28.13 17.33 12.80
C SER A 18 -27.89 17.42 14.30
N THR A 19 -26.66 17.24 14.76
CA THR A 19 -26.24 17.70 16.09
C THR A 19 -25.13 18.71 15.92
N THR A 20 -25.42 19.97 16.26
CA THR A 20 -24.50 21.10 16.20
C THR A 20 -23.77 21.27 17.53
N TRP A 21 -22.46 21.49 17.48
CA TRP A 21 -21.70 22.19 18.52
C TRP A 21 -20.74 23.15 17.80
N GLY A 22 -20.89 24.45 18.02
CA GLY A 22 -19.88 25.45 17.62
C GLY A 22 -19.87 25.94 16.17
N GLY A 23 -20.99 25.94 15.44
CA GLY A 23 -21.21 26.89 14.33
C GLY A 23 -20.26 26.88 13.12
N LYS A 24 -19.59 25.76 12.79
CA LYS A 24 -18.86 25.61 11.52
C LYS A 24 -19.22 24.29 10.84
N SER A 25 -19.84 24.36 9.66
CA SER A 25 -19.95 23.25 8.73
C SER A 25 -18.60 23.05 8.06
N LEU A 26 -17.77 22.19 8.63
CA LEU A 26 -16.61 21.66 7.95
C LEU A 26 -17.01 20.30 7.40
N ASP A 27 -16.94 20.14 6.08
CA ASP A 27 -17.26 18.89 5.40
C ASP A 27 -16.44 17.75 6.01
N PHE A 28 -17.12 16.81 6.64
CA PHE A 28 -16.48 15.71 7.38
C PHE A 28 -15.61 14.85 6.44
N GLU A 29 -16.00 14.73 5.16
CA GLU A 29 -15.20 14.08 4.13
C GLU A 29 -13.91 14.84 3.81
N ALA A 30 -13.97 16.19 3.77
CA ALA A 30 -12.79 17.03 3.55
C ALA A 30 -11.83 16.99 4.74
N ILE A 31 -12.32 16.94 5.99
CA ILE A 31 -11.47 16.79 7.20
C ILE A 31 -10.79 15.41 7.23
N THR A 32 -11.52 14.35 6.85
CA THR A 32 -10.98 12.99 6.81
C THR A 32 -9.92 12.85 5.71
N CYS A 33 -10.07 13.57 4.60
CA CYS A 33 -9.09 13.62 3.52
C CYS A 33 -7.88 14.51 3.88
N TYR A 34 -8.09 15.63 4.57
CA TYR A 34 -7.04 16.58 4.95
C TYR A 34 -6.13 16.04 6.08
N SER A 35 -6.69 15.35 7.07
CA SER A 35 -5.92 14.62 8.08
C SER A 35 -5.10 13.46 7.49
N ARG A 36 -5.63 12.81 6.45
CA ARG A 36 -4.98 11.69 5.74
C ARG A 36 -3.85 12.14 4.80
N LEU A 37 -3.98 13.29 4.13
CA LEU A 37 -2.91 13.90 3.33
C LEU A 37 -1.77 14.45 4.19
N MET A 38 -2.06 14.92 5.40
CA MET A 38 -1.04 15.37 6.37
C MET A 38 -0.21 14.22 6.96
N ASN A 39 -0.66 12.97 6.86
CA ASN A 39 0.05 11.81 7.41
C ASN A 39 1.15 11.28 6.46
N MET A 40 0.90 11.20 5.15
CA MET A 40 1.85 10.60 4.21
C MET A 40 3.20 11.34 4.13
N LYS A 41 3.22 12.66 4.32
CA LYS A 41 4.47 13.44 4.42
C LYS A 41 5.30 13.04 5.63
N ASN A 42 4.65 12.83 6.78
CA ASN A 42 5.30 12.37 8.01
C ASN A 42 5.82 10.94 7.86
N VAL A 43 5.02 10.06 7.25
CA VAL A 43 5.43 8.68 6.92
C VAL A 43 6.67 8.70 6.03
N LYS A 44 6.69 9.46 4.94
CA LYS A 44 7.86 9.57 4.06
C LYS A 44 9.09 10.13 4.78
N SER A 45 8.90 11.13 5.63
CA SER A 45 9.98 11.72 6.44
C SER A 45 10.59 10.70 7.42
N LYS A 46 9.74 9.97 8.15
CA LYS A 46 10.18 8.93 9.09
C LYS A 46 10.84 7.76 8.37
N ALA A 47 10.22 7.26 7.29
CA ALA A 47 10.79 6.22 6.44
C ALA A 47 12.16 6.62 5.89
N SER A 48 12.34 7.88 5.47
CA SER A 48 13.65 8.35 5.00
C SER A 48 14.72 8.33 6.08
N LYS A 49 14.37 8.66 7.33
CA LYS A 49 15.31 8.59 8.47
C LYS A 49 15.71 7.15 8.78
N LEU A 50 14.73 6.25 8.85
CA LEU A 50 14.96 4.83 9.13
C LEU A 50 15.77 4.17 8.00
N ALA A 51 15.46 4.49 6.75
CA ALA A 51 16.21 3.99 5.61
C ALA A 51 17.69 4.37 5.65
N LYS A 52 18.02 5.58 6.10
CA LYS A 52 19.41 6.00 6.28
C LYS A 52 20.10 5.28 7.43
N LEU A 53 19.38 5.02 8.53
CA LEU A 53 19.91 4.33 9.70
C LEU A 53 20.27 2.87 9.39
N CYS A 54 19.41 2.19 8.62
CA CYS A 54 19.58 0.77 8.28
C CYS A 54 20.26 0.55 6.91
N ASP A 55 20.71 1.63 6.25
CA ASP A 55 21.22 1.67 4.86
C ASP A 55 20.36 0.86 3.87
N LEU A 56 19.09 1.25 3.78
CA LEU A 56 18.13 0.67 2.84
C LEU A 56 18.19 1.40 1.50
N ASP A 57 18.02 0.66 0.42
CA ASP A 57 17.89 1.22 -0.93
C ASP A 57 16.49 1.79 -1.16
N MET A 58 15.47 1.14 -0.60
CA MET A 58 14.07 1.50 -0.82
C MET A 58 13.16 1.04 0.30
N ILE A 59 12.10 1.81 0.56
CA ILE A 59 10.95 1.42 1.38
C ILE A 59 9.67 1.68 0.60
N ILE A 60 8.80 0.68 0.57
CA ILE A 60 7.55 0.66 -0.18
C ILE A 60 6.41 0.30 0.77
N LEU A 61 5.31 1.04 0.71
CA LEU A 61 4.05 0.66 1.32
C LEU A 61 3.21 -0.08 0.28
N PHE A 62 2.68 -1.25 0.61
CA PHE A 62 1.79 -2.00 -0.28
C PHE A 62 0.51 -2.43 0.45
N GLY A 63 -0.32 -3.22 -0.22
CA GLY A 63 -1.54 -3.77 0.36
C GLY A 63 -2.64 -2.70 0.56
N SER A 64 -3.51 -2.95 1.54
CA SER A 64 -4.74 -2.16 1.72
C SER A 64 -4.50 -0.67 1.97
N HIS A 65 -3.38 -0.31 2.62
CA HIS A 65 -2.99 1.09 2.85
C HIS A 65 -2.46 1.77 1.59
N ALA A 66 -1.87 1.01 0.67
CA ALA A 66 -1.52 1.52 -0.66
C ALA A 66 -2.78 1.74 -1.51
N ASP A 67 -3.73 0.81 -1.47
CA ASP A 67 -4.95 0.85 -2.29
C ASP A 67 -6.04 1.82 -1.76
N ASN A 68 -5.81 2.48 -0.63
CA ASN A 68 -6.77 3.34 0.08
C ASN A 68 -8.05 2.61 0.54
N THR A 69 -8.03 1.28 0.56
CA THR A 69 -9.13 0.42 1.05
C THR A 69 -8.94 0.04 2.52
N ALA A 70 -7.83 0.44 3.14
CA ALA A 70 -7.53 0.18 4.53
C ALA A 70 -8.60 0.73 5.49
N THR A 71 -8.94 -0.10 6.46
CA THR A 71 -9.77 0.26 7.62
C THR A 71 -8.88 0.55 8.83
N LYS A 72 -9.45 1.05 9.93
CA LYS A 72 -8.69 1.30 11.18
C LYS A 72 -8.06 0.05 11.80
N ARG A 73 -8.47 -1.15 11.38
CA ARG A 73 -7.95 -2.44 11.88
C ARG A 73 -7.05 -3.13 10.85
N SER A 74 -6.77 -2.47 9.73
CA SER A 74 -5.97 -3.06 8.65
C SER A 74 -4.49 -3.04 9.03
N ASP A 75 -3.85 -4.19 8.90
CA ASP A 75 -2.41 -4.35 9.05
C ASP A 75 -1.67 -3.48 8.04
N VAL A 76 -0.47 -3.03 8.40
CA VAL A 76 0.36 -2.18 7.55
C VAL A 76 1.42 -3.04 6.88
N ASP A 77 1.33 -3.17 5.56
CA ASP A 77 2.26 -3.98 4.78
C ASP A 77 3.39 -3.11 4.19
N ILE A 78 4.63 -3.38 4.60
CA ILE A 78 5.81 -2.62 4.18
C ILE A 78 6.82 -3.57 3.57
N ALA A 79 7.37 -3.18 2.42
CA ALA A 79 8.47 -3.88 1.79
C ALA A 79 9.72 -3.00 1.80
N TYR A 80 10.89 -3.63 1.98
CA TYR A 80 12.19 -2.96 1.87
C TYR A 80 13.08 -3.62 0.81
N ALA A 81 13.92 -2.80 0.21
CA ALA A 81 14.99 -3.22 -0.70
C ALA A 81 16.35 -2.97 -0.05
N LYS A 82 17.18 -4.02 -0.04
CA LYS A 82 18.60 -4.01 0.33
C LYS A 82 19.21 -5.31 -0.18
N ASP A 83 20.47 -5.29 -0.60
CA ASP A 83 21.17 -6.51 -1.04
C ASP A 83 21.22 -7.55 0.08
N GLU A 84 21.63 -7.12 1.27
CA GLU A 84 21.61 -7.92 2.49
C GLU A 84 20.28 -7.76 3.23
N ALA A 85 19.74 -8.88 3.73
CA ALA A 85 18.55 -8.82 4.56
C ALA A 85 18.87 -8.15 5.90
N LEU A 86 17.94 -7.33 6.38
CA LEU A 86 18.00 -6.81 7.74
C LEU A 86 17.93 -7.97 8.75
N SER A 87 18.61 -7.81 9.88
CA SER A 87 18.41 -8.67 11.05
C SER A 87 16.97 -8.59 11.55
N PHE A 88 16.55 -9.58 12.35
CA PHE A 88 15.20 -9.59 12.92
C PHE A 88 14.90 -8.35 13.77
N GLU A 89 15.88 -7.89 14.56
CA GLU A 89 15.75 -6.69 15.40
C GLU A 89 15.58 -5.42 14.56
N GLU A 90 16.30 -5.30 13.46
CA GLU A 90 16.17 -4.16 12.53
C GLU A 90 14.82 -4.17 11.81
N GLN A 91 14.32 -5.35 11.41
CA GLN A 91 12.99 -5.48 10.80
C GLN A 91 11.89 -5.11 11.80
N LEU A 92 12.01 -5.59 13.04
CA LEU A 92 11.08 -5.24 14.11
C LEU A 92 11.09 -3.73 14.38
N SER A 93 12.28 -3.13 14.47
CA SER A 93 12.45 -1.68 14.67
C SER A 93 11.85 -0.87 13.53
N LEU A 94 12.06 -1.29 12.28
CA LEU A 94 11.47 -0.64 11.10
C LEU A 94 9.94 -0.67 11.18
N GLY A 95 9.37 -1.83 11.51
CA GLY A 95 7.94 -2.00 11.68
C GLY A 95 7.36 -1.16 12.81
N SER A 96 7.93 -1.25 14.02
CA SER A 96 7.45 -0.57 15.22
C SER A 96 7.54 0.96 15.15
N GLU A 97 8.46 1.49 14.36
CA GLU A 97 8.62 2.93 14.17
C GLU A 97 7.66 3.51 13.11
N ILE A 98 7.16 2.67 12.21
CA ILE A 98 6.23 3.08 11.15
C ILE A 98 4.78 2.80 11.56
N SER A 99 4.50 1.69 12.24
CA SER A 99 3.14 1.26 12.62
C SER A 99 2.31 2.33 13.36
N PRO A 100 2.86 3.12 14.31
CA PRO A 100 2.08 4.12 15.04
C PRO A 100 1.58 5.25 14.14
N LEU A 101 2.26 5.50 13.02
CA LEU A 101 1.84 6.51 12.03
C LEU A 101 0.53 6.11 11.34
N PHE A 102 0.21 4.82 11.31
CA PHE A 102 -1.04 4.30 10.73
C PHE A 102 -2.11 3.99 11.78
N GLY A 103 -1.80 4.20 13.07
CA GLY A 103 -2.73 3.96 14.18
C GLY A 103 -3.01 2.48 14.45
N THR A 104 -2.08 1.60 14.07
CA THR A 104 -2.14 0.16 14.34
C THR A 104 -0.78 -0.33 14.82
N GLU A 105 -0.76 -1.40 15.60
CA GLU A 105 0.48 -2.09 16.02
C GLU A 105 0.83 -3.25 15.07
N ALA A 106 -0.14 -3.69 14.25
CA ALA A 106 0.06 -4.78 13.30
C ALA A 106 0.75 -4.28 12.03
N VAL A 107 1.97 -4.75 11.81
CA VAL A 107 2.80 -4.42 10.66
C VAL A 107 3.46 -5.70 10.13
N ASP A 108 3.45 -5.87 8.82
CA ASP A 108 4.21 -6.91 8.14
C ASP A 108 5.36 -6.26 7.38
N VAL A 109 6.58 -6.77 7.59
CA VAL A 109 7.80 -6.24 7.00
C VAL A 109 8.43 -7.29 6.11
N VAL A 110 8.49 -6.99 4.82
CA VAL A 110 8.88 -7.95 3.79
C VAL A 110 10.16 -7.51 3.09
N HIS A 111 11.12 -8.44 2.93
CA HIS A 111 12.32 -8.21 2.12
C HIS A 111 12.05 -8.50 0.64
N LEU A 112 12.04 -7.46 -0.22
CA LEU A 112 11.70 -7.61 -1.65
C LEU A 112 12.52 -8.69 -2.35
N ASN A 113 13.83 -8.74 -2.11
CA ASN A 113 14.73 -9.67 -2.82
C ASN A 113 14.49 -11.15 -2.44
N ARG A 114 13.85 -11.41 -1.30
CA ARG A 114 13.52 -12.77 -0.82
C ARG A 114 12.09 -13.20 -1.10
N THR A 115 11.25 -12.32 -1.63
CA THR A 115 9.85 -12.66 -1.97
C THR A 115 9.75 -13.61 -3.16
N SER A 116 8.61 -14.28 -3.31
CA SER A 116 8.31 -15.06 -4.51
C SER A 116 8.09 -14.15 -5.74
N PRO A 117 8.33 -14.62 -6.97
CA PRO A 117 8.19 -13.79 -8.18
C PRO A 117 6.81 -13.13 -8.31
N ALA A 118 5.73 -13.90 -8.11
CA ALA A 118 4.36 -13.39 -8.16
C ALA A 118 4.09 -12.35 -7.07
N PHE A 119 4.55 -12.59 -5.84
CA PHE A 119 4.35 -11.67 -4.73
C PHE A 119 5.15 -10.37 -4.92
N MET A 120 6.41 -10.48 -5.38
CA MET A 120 7.23 -9.32 -5.74
C MET A 120 6.53 -8.44 -6.77
N TYR A 121 6.00 -9.03 -7.83
CA TYR A 121 5.26 -8.30 -8.86
C TYR A 121 4.02 -7.62 -8.29
N GLN A 122 3.25 -8.31 -7.43
CA GLN A 122 2.08 -7.73 -6.79
C GLN A 122 2.42 -6.52 -5.93
N ILE A 123 3.47 -6.62 -5.09
CA ILE A 123 3.98 -5.50 -4.27
C ILE A 123 4.38 -4.34 -5.18
N MET A 124 5.21 -4.59 -6.19
CA MET A 124 5.73 -3.54 -7.06
C MET A 124 4.63 -2.88 -7.92
N LYS A 125 3.57 -3.60 -8.27
CA LYS A 125 2.41 -3.10 -9.04
C LYS A 125 1.47 -2.23 -8.22
N ASN A 126 1.12 -2.66 -7.01
CA ASN A 126 0.13 -1.99 -6.17
C ASN A 126 0.80 -1.42 -4.92
N SER A 127 1.60 -0.37 -5.11
CA SER A 127 2.36 0.24 -4.01
C SER A 127 2.50 1.74 -4.07
N LYS A 128 2.86 2.30 -2.92
CA LYS A 128 3.28 3.69 -2.73
C LYS A 128 4.74 3.72 -2.27
N LEU A 129 5.59 4.38 -3.05
CA LEU A 129 6.98 4.60 -2.70
C LEU A 129 7.10 5.56 -1.49
N LEU A 130 7.67 5.07 -0.39
CA LEU A 130 7.92 5.87 0.81
C LEU A 130 9.33 6.49 0.80
N PHE A 131 10.33 5.71 0.41
CA PHE A 131 11.71 6.15 0.29
C PHE A 131 12.42 5.41 -0.86
N SER A 132 13.32 6.11 -1.55
CA SER A 132 14.26 5.52 -2.49
C SER A 132 15.58 6.28 -2.45
N LYS A 133 16.71 5.56 -2.46
CA LYS A 133 18.06 6.14 -2.45
C LYS A 133 18.36 6.90 -3.75
N ASN A 134 17.77 6.48 -4.86
CA ASN A 134 17.81 7.19 -6.15
C ASN A 134 16.50 7.01 -6.93
N GLN A 135 16.33 7.74 -8.03
CA GLN A 135 15.09 7.70 -8.84
C GLN A 135 14.98 6.44 -9.72
N THR A 136 16.10 5.76 -10.00
CA THR A 136 16.15 4.61 -10.92
C THR A 136 15.87 3.28 -10.25
N LEU A 137 15.96 3.18 -8.93
CA LEU A 137 15.76 1.93 -8.20
C LEU A 137 14.34 1.39 -8.36
N PHE A 138 13.30 2.22 -8.17
CA PHE A 138 11.91 1.76 -8.32
C PHE A 138 11.61 1.16 -9.70
N PRO A 139 11.89 1.86 -10.83
CA PRO A 139 11.68 1.27 -12.14
C PRO A 139 12.57 0.04 -12.39
N THR A 140 13.80 0.01 -11.87
CA THR A 140 14.68 -1.17 -11.98
C THR A 140 14.08 -2.39 -11.28
N TYR A 141 13.60 -2.23 -10.05
CA TYR A 141 12.94 -3.29 -9.29
C TYR A 141 11.62 -3.72 -9.94
N PHE A 142 10.88 -2.78 -10.53
CA PHE A 142 9.64 -3.08 -11.25
C PHE A 142 9.90 -3.92 -12.50
N SER A 143 10.89 -3.52 -13.32
CA SER A 143 11.33 -4.30 -14.48
C SER A 143 11.86 -5.68 -14.09
N TYR A 144 12.62 -5.77 -12.99
CA TYR A 144 13.10 -7.04 -12.46
C TYR A 144 11.95 -7.94 -11.99
N ALA A 145 10.94 -7.39 -11.32
CA ALA A 145 9.78 -8.16 -10.88
C ALA A 145 8.99 -8.73 -12.07
N ILE A 146 8.79 -7.95 -13.15
CA ILE A 146 8.15 -8.43 -14.38
C ILE A 146 8.97 -9.57 -15.01
N LYS A 147 10.28 -9.36 -15.18
CA LYS A 147 11.18 -10.36 -15.74
C LYS A 147 11.10 -11.67 -14.94
N ARG A 148 11.27 -11.58 -13.62
CA ARG A 148 11.28 -12.73 -12.72
C ARG A 148 9.94 -13.46 -12.73
N LEU A 149 8.82 -12.73 -12.78
CA LEU A 149 7.49 -13.33 -12.93
C LEU A 149 7.39 -14.11 -14.23
N HIS A 150 7.73 -13.48 -15.36
CA HIS A 150 7.64 -14.07 -16.70
C HIS A 150 8.50 -15.34 -16.82
N GLU A 151 9.74 -15.29 -16.33
CA GLU A 151 10.64 -16.45 -16.29
C GLU A 151 10.08 -17.61 -15.46
N ASN A 152 9.24 -17.34 -14.46
CA ASN A 152 8.63 -18.35 -13.60
C ASN A 152 7.21 -18.76 -14.03
N MET A 153 6.62 -18.15 -15.06
CA MET A 153 5.24 -18.42 -15.50
C MET A 153 5.02 -19.90 -15.82
N PHE A 154 5.95 -20.52 -16.55
CA PHE A 154 5.84 -21.94 -16.89
C PHE A 154 5.76 -22.85 -15.65
N LEU A 155 6.46 -22.50 -14.56
CA LEU A 155 6.40 -23.26 -13.31
C LEU A 155 5.05 -23.08 -12.62
N TYR A 156 4.44 -21.90 -12.71
CA TYR A 156 3.11 -21.66 -12.18
C TYR A 156 2.05 -22.44 -12.96
N ASP A 157 2.16 -22.48 -14.29
CA ASP A 157 1.26 -23.27 -15.15
C ASP A 157 1.36 -24.76 -14.81
N MET A 158 2.59 -25.30 -14.71
CA MET A 158 2.81 -26.69 -14.30
C MET A 158 2.25 -27.00 -12.91
N LYS A 159 2.36 -26.06 -11.95
CA LYS A 159 1.77 -26.20 -10.61
C LYS A 159 0.24 -26.25 -10.69
N LEU A 160 -0.37 -25.34 -11.44
CA LEU A 160 -1.82 -25.30 -11.62
C LEU A 160 -2.35 -26.58 -12.26
N ASP A 161 -1.67 -27.09 -13.29
CA ASP A 161 -2.08 -28.34 -13.94
C ASP A 161 -2.02 -29.55 -13.00
N ARG A 162 -1.01 -29.62 -12.12
CA ARG A 162 -0.95 -30.65 -11.08
C ARG A 162 -2.07 -30.51 -10.07
N LEU A 163 -2.37 -29.28 -9.64
CA LEU A 163 -3.46 -29.02 -8.69
C LEU A 163 -4.82 -29.38 -9.30
N ARG A 164 -5.09 -29.01 -10.55
CA ARG A 164 -6.31 -29.40 -11.28
C ARG A 164 -6.47 -30.92 -11.34
N LYS A 165 -5.40 -31.65 -11.66
CA LYS A 165 -5.41 -33.13 -11.70
C LYS A 165 -5.67 -33.74 -10.31
N ALA A 166 -5.05 -33.19 -9.26
CA ALA A 166 -5.18 -33.70 -7.90
C ALA A 166 -6.56 -33.45 -7.29
N TYR A 167 -7.13 -32.27 -7.53
CA TYR A 167 -8.38 -31.82 -6.90
C TYR A 167 -9.60 -31.83 -7.85
N LYS A 168 -9.43 -32.23 -9.12
CA LYS A 168 -10.48 -32.28 -10.16
C LYS A 168 -11.24 -30.95 -10.31
N ILE A 169 -10.50 -29.85 -10.25
CA ILE A 169 -10.99 -28.46 -10.46
C ILE A 169 -10.72 -28.05 -11.91
#